data_AF-A0A2V8IXE0-F1
#
_entry.id   AF-A0A2V8IXE0-F1
#
_cell.length_a   1.000
_cell.length_b   1.000
_cell.length_c   1.000
_cell.angle_alpha   90.00
_cell.angle_beta   90.00
_cell.angle_gamma   90.00
#
_symmetry.space_group_name_H-M   'P 1'
#
loop_
_entity.id
_entity.type
_entity.pdbx_description
1 polymer ?
#
loop_
_entity_poly.entity_id
_entity_poly.type
_entity_poly.pdbx_seq_one_letter_code
_entity_poly.pdbx_strand_id
1 'polypeptide(L)'
;MVHFVMQYSQVLVAPDHNEYVARVYAATHSEGHWDGWFVFFPLRGGREVATDRETTQNSLGAVSYWASGISTTYLEGALQRGRALLPEARLARRAQHAEQEEELARAEATTYAEAAAVARLEAHEAAQRRREAEEQLMAERAVAARMAADLHERAAAAARAEAREADARRRHTERRAGKERRYVSGPIGQSAPRAPHRASKRQASVTRKKRS
;
A
#
# COMPACT_ATOMS: atom_id res chain seq x y z
N MET A 1 -41.89 34.78 -25.67
CA MET A 1 -42.58 34.37 -26.93
C MET A 1 -41.53 34.24 -28.02
N VAL A 2 -41.64 33.22 -28.88
CA VAL A 2 -40.72 33.01 -30.01
C VAL A 2 -41.34 33.60 -31.28
N HIS A 3 -40.54 34.30 -32.06
CA HIS A 3 -40.91 34.98 -33.29
C HIS A 3 -40.09 34.43 -34.45
N PHE A 4 -40.75 34.08 -35.55
CA PHE A 4 -40.09 33.81 -36.81
C PHE A 4 -39.65 35.13 -37.44
N VAL A 5 -38.38 35.23 -37.84
CA VAL A 5 -37.80 36.43 -38.43
C VAL A 5 -37.75 36.29 -39.95
N MET A 6 -37.05 35.28 -40.45
CA MET A 6 -36.94 35.00 -41.89
C MET A 6 -36.46 33.59 -42.19
N GLN A 7 -36.62 33.16 -43.45
CA GLN A 7 -36.07 31.92 -43.99
C GLN A 7 -35.07 32.26 -45.10
N TYR A 8 -33.94 31.56 -45.12
CA TYR A 8 -32.98 31.63 -46.23
C TYR A 8 -33.42 30.73 -47.39
N SER A 9 -33.17 31.16 -48.62
CA SER A 9 -33.46 30.36 -49.82
C SER A 9 -32.37 29.34 -50.15
N GLN A 10 -31.15 29.53 -49.64
CA GLN A 10 -30.05 28.59 -49.85
C GLN A 10 -30.31 27.24 -49.18
N VAL A 11 -29.94 26.17 -49.88
CA VAL A 11 -29.90 24.81 -49.33
C VAL A 11 -28.48 24.56 -48.83
N LEU A 12 -28.36 24.14 -47.58
CA LEU A 12 -27.10 23.79 -46.94
C LEU A 12 -26.94 22.27 -46.94
N VAL A 13 -25.80 21.78 -47.42
CA VAL A 13 -25.48 20.36 -47.42
C VAL A 13 -24.51 20.07 -46.27
N ALA A 14 -24.93 19.23 -45.34
CA ALA A 14 -24.06 18.85 -44.23
C ALA A 14 -23.16 17.64 -44.61
N PRO A 15 -22.11 17.31 -43.83
CA PRO A 15 -21.16 16.24 -44.20
C PRO A 15 -21.78 14.85 -44.39
N ASP A 16 -22.90 14.57 -43.74
CA ASP A 16 -23.71 13.36 -43.91
C ASP A 16 -24.67 13.43 -45.11
N HIS A 17 -24.47 14.41 -45.99
CA HIS A 17 -25.24 14.65 -47.22
C HIS A 17 -26.72 15.00 -46.98
N ASN A 18 -27.09 15.32 -45.74
CA ASN A 18 -28.40 15.86 -45.42
C ASN A 18 -28.51 17.32 -45.85
N GLU A 19 -29.60 17.63 -46.54
CA GLU A 19 -29.93 18.96 -47.05
C GLU A 19 -30.82 19.71 -46.04
N TYR A 20 -30.47 20.96 -45.71
CA TYR A 20 -31.18 21.79 -44.75
C TYR A 20 -31.55 23.15 -45.33
N VAL A 21 -32.66 23.70 -44.83
CA VAL A 21 -33.02 25.11 -44.99
C VAL A 21 -32.94 25.80 -43.64
N ALA A 22 -32.25 26.94 -43.59
CA ALA A 22 -32.08 27.72 -42.38
C ALA A 22 -33.23 28.72 -42.18
N ARG A 23 -33.70 28.81 -40.94
CA ARG A 23 -34.66 29.82 -40.48
C ARG A 23 -34.09 30.55 -39.27
N VAL A 24 -34.40 31.84 -39.17
CA VAL A 24 -34.04 32.66 -38.01
C VAL A 24 -35.26 32.82 -37.12
N TYR A 25 -35.04 32.60 -35.83
CA TYR A 25 -36.01 32.85 -34.79
C TYR A 25 -35.44 33.83 -33.77
N ALA A 26 -36.34 34.55 -33.11
CA ALA A 26 -35.99 35.48 -32.05
C ALA A 26 -36.93 35.36 -30.86
N ALA A 27 -36.43 35.58 -29.66
CA ALA A 27 -37.26 35.72 -28.47
C ALA A 27 -36.71 36.79 -27.55
N THR A 28 -37.60 37.45 -26.83
CA THR A 28 -37.21 38.36 -25.76
C THR A 28 -36.90 37.58 -24.48
N HIS A 29 -35.83 37.97 -23.78
CA HIS A 29 -35.56 37.52 -22.41
C HIS A 29 -36.07 38.55 -21.39
N SER A 30 -36.01 38.22 -20.10
CA SER A 30 -36.61 39.00 -18.99
C SER A 30 -36.15 40.47 -18.87
N GLU A 31 -35.05 40.86 -19.52
CA GLU A 31 -34.50 42.23 -19.43
C GLU A 31 -34.76 43.08 -20.68
N GLY A 32 -35.63 42.62 -21.59
CA GLY A 32 -36.08 43.41 -22.74
C GLY A 32 -35.18 43.35 -23.98
N HIS A 33 -34.05 42.64 -23.93
CA HIS A 33 -33.28 42.33 -25.15
C HIS A 33 -33.88 41.13 -25.89
N TRP A 34 -33.51 41.03 -27.17
CA TRP A 34 -33.95 40.04 -28.13
C TRP A 34 -32.78 39.16 -28.54
N ASP A 35 -32.88 37.87 -28.22
CA ASP A 35 -31.92 36.88 -28.67
C ASP A 35 -32.35 36.29 -30.00
N GLY A 36 -31.41 36.13 -30.93
CA GLY A 36 -31.61 35.52 -32.23
C GLY A 36 -30.79 34.24 -32.40
N TRP A 37 -31.37 33.22 -33.03
CA TRP A 37 -30.71 31.93 -33.31
C TRP A 37 -31.23 31.33 -34.62
N PHE A 38 -30.49 30.33 -35.14
CA PHE A 38 -30.92 29.57 -36.33
C PHE A 38 -31.58 28.25 -35.94
N VAL A 39 -32.54 27.84 -36.75
CA VAL A 39 -33.05 26.48 -36.79
C VAL A 39 -32.96 25.97 -38.22
N PHE A 40 -32.29 24.85 -38.40
CA PHE A 40 -32.08 24.18 -39.68
C PHE A 40 -33.09 23.03 -39.80
N PHE A 41 -33.97 23.14 -40.80
CA PHE A 41 -34.99 22.13 -41.08
C PHE A 41 -34.51 21.21 -42.19
N PRO A 42 -34.51 19.88 -42.00
CA PRO A 42 -34.08 18.95 -43.03
C PRO A 42 -35.11 18.83 -44.15
N LEU A 43 -34.65 18.78 -45.41
CA LEU A 43 -35.53 18.70 -46.58
C LEU A 43 -36.03 17.28 -46.86
N ARG A 44 -35.28 16.25 -46.45
CA ARG A 44 -35.59 14.84 -46.73
C ARG A 44 -35.94 14.03 -45.48
N GLY A 45 -36.54 14.70 -44.50
CA GLY A 45 -36.81 14.14 -43.18
C GLY A 45 -35.58 14.10 -42.28
N GLY A 46 -35.80 13.86 -40.99
CA GLY A 46 -34.76 13.93 -39.96
C GLY A 46 -35.11 14.92 -38.86
N ARG A 47 -34.12 15.24 -38.03
CA ARG A 47 -34.28 16.13 -36.88
C ARG A 47 -33.90 17.57 -37.24
N GLU A 48 -34.66 18.54 -36.72
CA GLU A 48 -34.23 19.92 -36.78
C GLU A 48 -32.99 20.16 -35.92
N VAL A 49 -32.10 21.02 -36.41
CA VAL A 49 -30.90 21.42 -35.69
C VAL A 49 -31.05 22.87 -35.28
N ALA A 50 -31.08 23.15 -33.98
CA ALA A 50 -31.06 24.51 -33.47
C ALA A 50 -29.64 24.88 -33.03
N THR A 51 -29.24 26.12 -33.30
CA THR A 51 -28.09 26.72 -32.62
C THR A 51 -28.50 27.16 -31.22
N ASP A 52 -27.52 27.47 -30.40
CA ASP A 52 -27.76 28.32 -29.24
C ASP A 52 -27.99 29.78 -29.71
N ARG A 53 -27.95 30.74 -28.79
CA ARG A 53 -27.97 32.17 -29.10
C ARG A 53 -26.79 32.59 -29.99
N GLU A 54 -27.10 33.21 -31.13
CA GLU A 54 -26.12 33.73 -32.10
C GLU A 54 -25.96 35.26 -31.98
N THR A 55 -27.01 35.97 -31.56
CA THR A 55 -26.95 37.42 -31.31
C THR A 55 -27.89 37.83 -30.19
N THR A 56 -27.57 38.94 -29.52
CA THR A 56 -28.48 39.67 -28.61
C THR A 56 -28.61 41.10 -29.11
N GLN A 57 -29.84 41.57 -29.26
CA GLN A 57 -30.16 42.87 -29.86
C GLN A 57 -31.19 43.62 -29.00
N ASN A 58 -31.25 44.94 -29.14
CA ASN A 58 -32.17 45.77 -28.35
C ASN A 58 -33.62 45.75 -28.88
N SER A 59 -33.86 45.18 -30.05
CA SER A 59 -35.20 45.07 -30.64
C SER A 59 -35.28 43.93 -31.65
N LEU A 60 -36.50 43.46 -31.94
CA LEU A 60 -36.75 42.48 -33.00
C LEU A 60 -36.31 42.99 -34.39
N GLY A 61 -36.44 44.30 -34.65
CA GLY A 61 -35.98 44.91 -35.89
C GLY A 61 -34.46 44.83 -36.07
N ALA A 62 -33.70 44.99 -34.98
CA ALA A 62 -32.26 44.81 -35.01
C ALA A 62 -31.85 43.35 -35.25
N VAL A 63 -32.59 42.37 -34.72
CA VAL A 63 -32.38 40.95 -35.07
C VAL A 63 -32.67 40.70 -36.55
N SER A 64 -33.73 41.30 -37.09
CA SER A 64 -34.08 41.18 -38.51
C SER A 64 -33.00 41.77 -39.43
N TYR A 65 -32.44 42.92 -39.06
CA TYR A 65 -31.32 43.52 -39.78
C TYR A 65 -30.07 42.65 -39.73
N TRP A 66 -29.70 42.13 -38.55
CA TRP A 66 -28.60 41.17 -38.41
C TRP A 66 -28.80 39.94 -39.31
N ALA A 67 -30.00 39.34 -39.30
CA ALA A 67 -30.33 38.17 -40.10
C ALA A 67 -30.15 38.40 -41.60
N SER A 68 -30.45 39.62 -42.09
CA SER A 68 -30.29 39.98 -43.50
C SER A 68 -28.82 40.03 -43.97
N GLY A 69 -27.87 40.21 -43.04
CA GLY A 69 -26.44 40.30 -43.33
C GLY A 69 -25.67 38.99 -43.26
N ILE A 70 -26.34 37.86 -43.02
CA ILE A 70 -25.69 36.56 -42.81
C ILE A 70 -25.31 35.92 -44.14
N SER A 71 -24.03 35.55 -44.27
CA SER A 71 -23.51 34.86 -45.44
C SER A 71 -23.76 33.35 -45.38
N THR A 72 -23.70 32.69 -46.55
CA THR A 72 -23.81 31.22 -46.64
C THR A 72 -22.75 30.50 -45.81
N THR A 73 -21.49 30.93 -45.87
CA THR A 73 -20.39 30.34 -45.09
C THR A 73 -20.64 30.44 -43.58
N TYR A 74 -21.27 31.53 -43.13
CA TYR A 74 -21.64 31.65 -41.73
C TYR A 74 -22.71 30.63 -41.33
N LEU A 75 -23.74 30.42 -42.18
CA LEU A 75 -24.76 29.40 -41.94
C LEU A 75 -24.19 27.98 -41.92
N GLU A 76 -23.22 27.67 -42.78
CA GLU A 76 -22.54 26.36 -42.78
C GLU A 76 -21.83 26.12 -41.44
N GLY A 77 -21.09 27.12 -40.95
CA GLY A 77 -20.45 27.06 -39.64
C GLY A 77 -21.45 26.97 -38.48
N ALA A 78 -22.56 27.71 -38.57
CA ALA A 78 -23.64 27.66 -37.58
C ALA A 78 -24.32 26.28 -37.55
N LEU A 79 -24.55 25.65 -38.70
CA LEU A 79 -25.07 24.29 -38.80
C LEU A 79 -24.13 23.28 -38.13
N GLN A 80 -22.82 23.39 -38.37
CA GLN A 80 -21.82 22.54 -37.70
C GLN A 80 -21.88 22.70 -36.18
N ARG A 81 -21.94 23.93 -35.66
CA ARG A 81 -22.07 24.19 -34.22
C ARG A 81 -23.38 23.64 -33.66
N GLY A 82 -24.51 23.88 -34.31
CA GLY A 82 -25.81 23.35 -33.89
C GLY A 82 -25.82 21.82 -33.82
N ARG A 83 -25.23 21.14 -34.81
CA ARG A 83 -25.08 19.68 -34.80
C ARG A 83 -24.22 19.19 -33.64
N ALA A 84 -23.19 19.93 -33.27
CA ALA A 84 -22.36 19.59 -32.12
C ALA A 84 -23.11 19.74 -30.77
N LEU A 85 -24.24 20.46 -30.73
CA LEU A 85 -25.09 20.58 -29.55
C LEU A 85 -26.12 19.44 -29.42
N LEU A 86 -26.33 18.64 -30.47
CA LEU A 86 -27.25 17.51 -30.42
C LEU A 86 -26.86 16.53 -29.30
N PRO A 87 -27.85 16.03 -28.52
CA PRO A 87 -27.62 15.04 -27.47
C PRO A 87 -26.76 13.85 -27.93
N GLU A 88 -27.02 13.34 -29.14
CA GLU A 88 -26.32 12.18 -29.69
C GLU A 88 -24.83 12.50 -29.94
N ALA A 89 -24.53 13.68 -30.49
CA ALA A 89 -23.15 14.13 -30.70
C ALA A 89 -22.40 14.34 -29.37
N ARG A 90 -23.09 14.86 -28.34
CA ARG A 90 -22.52 15.02 -27.00
C ARG A 90 -22.26 13.68 -26.32
N LEU A 91 -23.19 12.73 -26.45
CA LEU A 91 -23.05 11.38 -25.93
C LEU A 91 -21.92 10.63 -26.62
N ALA A 92 -21.81 10.71 -27.95
CA ALA A 92 -20.72 10.12 -28.72
C ALA A 92 -19.35 10.63 -28.25
N ARG A 93 -19.18 11.94 -28.07
CA ARG A 93 -17.93 12.51 -27.53
C ARG A 93 -17.59 12.01 -26.13
N ARG A 94 -18.61 11.89 -25.25
CA ARG A 94 -18.41 11.36 -23.90
C ARG A 94 -18.02 9.88 -23.91
N ALA A 95 -18.63 9.09 -24.78
CA ALA A 95 -18.29 7.68 -24.96
C ALA A 95 -16.84 7.54 -25.46
N GLN A 96 -16.44 8.30 -26.47
CA GLN A 96 -15.06 8.31 -26.98
C GLN A 96 -14.06 8.70 -25.89
N HIS A 97 -14.36 9.72 -25.08
CA HIS A 97 -13.50 10.11 -23.97
C HIS A 97 -13.37 8.97 -22.94
N ALA A 98 -14.49 8.33 -22.58
CA ALA A 98 -14.47 7.20 -21.64
C ALA A 98 -13.66 6.01 -22.18
N GLU A 99 -13.78 5.70 -23.47
CA GLU A 99 -12.97 4.65 -24.12
C GLU A 99 -11.47 4.97 -24.08
N GLN A 100 -11.10 6.21 -24.38
CA GLN A 100 -9.70 6.67 -24.30
C GLN A 100 -9.15 6.58 -22.88
N GLU A 101 -9.94 7.00 -21.88
CA GLU A 101 -9.56 6.89 -20.48
C GLU A 101 -9.40 5.43 -20.04
N GLU A 102 -10.29 4.53 -20.48
CA GLU A 102 -10.18 3.11 -20.19
C GLU A 102 -8.91 2.49 -20.82
N GLU A 103 -8.60 2.86 -22.06
CA GLU A 103 -7.38 2.41 -22.74
C GLU A 103 -6.12 2.84 -21.99
N LEU A 104 -6.06 4.11 -21.57
CA LEU A 104 -4.97 4.64 -20.76
C LEU A 104 -4.86 3.91 -19.41
N ALA A 105 -5.99 3.71 -18.72
CA ALA A 105 -6.03 3.01 -17.44
C ALA A 105 -5.54 1.55 -17.57
N ARG A 106 -5.89 0.87 -18.68
CA ARG A 106 -5.41 -0.50 -18.96
C ARG A 106 -3.90 -0.53 -19.22
N ALA A 107 -3.37 0.43 -19.98
CA ALA A 107 -1.94 0.55 -20.23
C ALA A 107 -1.16 0.83 -18.93
N GLU A 108 -1.69 1.73 -18.10
CA GLU A 108 -1.13 2.06 -16.79
C GLU A 108 -1.16 0.84 -15.84
N ALA A 109 -2.28 0.13 -15.76
CA ALA A 109 -2.41 -1.09 -14.96
C ALA A 109 -1.43 -2.18 -15.39
N THR A 110 -1.16 -2.32 -16.69
CA THR A 110 -0.16 -3.25 -17.22
C THR A 110 1.24 -2.90 -16.71
N THR A 111 1.61 -1.63 -16.81
CA THR A 111 2.90 -1.11 -16.31
C THR A 111 3.06 -1.37 -14.81
N TYR A 112 2.01 -1.12 -14.02
CA TYR A 112 2.03 -1.39 -12.59
C TYR A 112 2.09 -2.88 -12.26
N ALA A 113 1.40 -3.73 -13.04
CA ALA A 113 1.44 -5.17 -12.85
C ALA A 113 2.85 -5.73 -13.09
N GLU A 114 3.54 -5.24 -14.13
CA GLU A 114 4.93 -5.61 -14.44
C GLU A 114 5.88 -5.17 -13.32
N ALA A 115 5.79 -3.91 -12.88
CA ALA A 115 6.60 -3.40 -11.78
C ALA A 115 6.37 -4.20 -10.48
N ALA A 116 5.11 -4.54 -10.18
CA ALA A 116 4.76 -5.36 -9.04
C ALA A 116 5.30 -6.79 -9.15
N ALA A 117 5.35 -7.37 -10.35
CA ALA A 117 5.92 -8.70 -10.57
C ALA A 117 7.44 -8.70 -10.29
N VAL A 118 8.16 -7.68 -10.78
CA VAL A 118 9.60 -7.50 -10.49
C VAL A 118 9.84 -7.36 -8.99
N ALA A 119 9.10 -6.46 -8.33
CA ALA A 119 9.25 -6.24 -6.88
C ALA A 119 8.97 -7.51 -6.05
N ARG A 120 8.02 -8.35 -6.46
CA ARG A 120 7.75 -9.64 -5.81
C ARG A 120 8.91 -10.62 -5.96
N LEU A 121 9.53 -10.68 -7.14
CA LEU A 121 10.69 -11.53 -7.39
C LEU A 121 11.87 -11.08 -6.51
N GLU A 122 12.19 -9.79 -6.51
CA GLU A 122 13.25 -9.22 -5.68
C GLU A 122 13.01 -9.47 -4.18
N ALA A 123 11.77 -9.31 -3.72
CA ALA A 123 11.40 -9.58 -2.33
C ALA A 123 11.59 -11.07 -1.97
N HIS A 124 11.25 -11.98 -2.89
CA HIS A 124 11.47 -13.42 -2.69
C HIS A 124 12.96 -13.75 -2.62
N GLU A 125 13.77 -13.24 -3.54
CA GLU A 125 15.23 -13.43 -3.53
C GLU A 125 15.89 -12.85 -2.27
N ALA A 126 15.46 -11.66 -1.84
CA ALA A 126 15.92 -11.07 -0.59
C ALA A 126 15.53 -11.93 0.62
N ALA A 127 14.34 -12.55 0.62
CA ALA A 127 13.92 -13.45 1.68
C ALA A 127 14.77 -14.73 1.73
N GLN A 128 15.11 -15.32 0.57
CA GLN A 128 16.00 -16.48 0.50
C GLN A 128 17.39 -16.15 1.03
N ARG A 129 17.99 -15.04 0.57
CA ARG A 129 19.30 -14.58 1.06
C ARG A 129 19.33 -14.37 2.57
N ARG A 130 18.26 -13.82 3.15
CA ARG A 130 18.13 -13.66 4.60
C ARG A 130 18.13 -15.01 5.32
N ARG A 131 17.34 -15.98 4.84
CA ARG A 131 17.28 -17.32 5.42
C ARG A 131 18.63 -18.03 5.37
N GLU A 132 19.31 -17.99 4.22
CA GLU A 132 20.64 -18.59 4.06
C GLU A 132 21.66 -17.95 5.03
N ALA A 133 21.66 -16.62 5.16
CA ALA A 133 22.54 -15.92 6.09
C ALA A 133 22.23 -16.27 7.56
N GLU A 134 20.95 -16.38 7.92
CA GLU A 134 20.53 -16.83 9.25
C GLU A 134 20.98 -18.28 9.52
N GLU A 135 20.81 -19.18 8.57
CA GLU A 135 21.27 -20.57 8.68
C GLU A 135 22.79 -20.66 8.85
N GLN A 136 23.55 -19.91 8.06
CA GLN A 136 25.01 -19.82 8.18
C GLN A 136 25.41 -19.31 9.57
N LEU A 137 24.81 -18.22 10.04
CA LEU A 137 25.09 -17.68 11.37
C LEU A 137 24.75 -18.68 12.48
N MET A 138 23.65 -19.41 12.35
CA MET A 138 23.25 -20.44 13.33
C MET A 138 24.22 -21.62 13.30
N ALA A 139 24.69 -22.04 12.13
CA ALA A 139 25.71 -23.07 12.00
C ALA A 139 27.04 -22.65 12.66
N GLU A 140 27.50 -21.42 12.40
CA GLU A 140 28.69 -20.85 13.02
C GLU A 140 28.55 -20.79 14.55
N ARG A 141 27.41 -20.29 15.05
CA ARG A 141 27.10 -20.26 16.49
C ARG A 141 27.07 -21.64 17.12
N ALA A 142 26.52 -22.63 16.43
CA ALA A 142 26.48 -24.01 16.91
C ALA A 142 27.90 -24.60 17.02
N VAL A 143 28.78 -24.34 16.05
CA VAL A 143 30.19 -24.74 16.11
C VAL A 143 30.89 -24.05 17.29
N ALA A 144 30.74 -22.74 17.43
CA ALA A 144 31.34 -21.98 18.53
C ALA A 144 30.84 -22.48 19.90
N ALA A 145 29.55 -22.78 20.03
CA ALA A 145 28.97 -23.32 21.25
C ALA A 145 29.52 -24.71 21.60
N ARG A 146 29.71 -25.59 20.60
CA ARG A 146 30.36 -26.90 20.79
C ARG A 146 31.81 -26.73 21.27
N MET A 147 32.58 -25.87 20.62
CA MET A 147 33.97 -25.60 21.03
C MET A 147 34.05 -25.03 22.45
N ALA A 148 33.15 -24.12 22.81
CA ALA A 148 33.08 -23.58 24.16
C ALA A 148 32.71 -24.66 25.19
N ALA A 149 31.74 -25.53 24.87
CA ALA A 149 31.36 -26.64 25.74
C ALA A 149 32.54 -27.61 25.97
N ASP A 150 33.28 -27.97 24.93
CA ASP A 150 34.48 -28.82 25.03
C ASP A 150 35.55 -28.18 25.92
N LEU A 151 35.76 -26.86 25.78
CA LEU A 151 36.69 -26.11 26.62
C LEU A 151 36.26 -26.15 28.09
N HIS A 152 34.98 -25.90 28.36
CA HIS A 152 34.42 -25.96 29.71
C HIS A 152 34.55 -27.35 30.33
N GLU A 153 34.31 -28.42 29.55
CA GLU A 153 34.45 -29.79 30.02
C GLU A 153 35.91 -30.11 30.37
N ARG A 154 36.87 -29.71 29.53
CA ARG A 154 38.31 -29.86 29.81
C ARG A 154 38.73 -29.10 31.07
N ALA A 155 38.29 -27.85 31.23
CA ALA A 155 38.56 -27.06 32.42
C ALA A 155 37.98 -27.71 33.68
N ALA A 156 36.74 -28.22 33.61
CA ALA A 156 36.11 -28.94 34.71
C ALA A 156 36.82 -30.27 35.03
N ALA A 157 37.35 -30.98 34.02
CA ALA A 157 38.15 -32.18 34.22
C ALA A 157 39.48 -31.86 34.92
N ALA A 158 40.19 -30.81 34.49
CA ALA A 158 41.42 -30.34 35.13
C ALA A 158 41.19 -29.94 36.59
N ALA A 159 40.17 -29.13 36.88
CA ALA A 159 39.81 -28.74 38.24
C ALA A 159 39.48 -29.94 39.14
N ARG A 160 38.78 -30.96 38.59
CA ARG A 160 38.51 -32.22 39.31
C ARG A 160 39.79 -33.01 39.59
N ALA A 161 40.75 -33.03 38.67
CA ALA A 161 42.05 -33.69 38.88
C ALA A 161 42.87 -32.97 39.96
N GLU A 162 42.98 -31.64 39.88
CA GLU A 162 43.65 -30.82 40.89
C GLU A 162 43.05 -31.00 42.29
N ALA A 163 41.72 -31.03 42.40
CA ALA A 163 41.03 -31.30 43.66
C ALA A 163 41.37 -32.69 44.22
N ARG A 164 41.40 -33.73 43.37
CA ARG A 164 41.82 -35.09 43.78
C ARG A 164 43.28 -35.12 44.25
N GLU A 165 44.17 -34.41 43.58
CA GLU A 165 45.58 -34.30 43.99
C GLU A 165 45.72 -33.54 45.30
N ALA A 166 44.99 -32.45 45.50
CA ALA A 166 44.95 -31.70 46.76
C ALA A 166 44.44 -32.58 47.91
N ASP A 167 43.36 -33.34 47.70
CA ASP A 167 42.84 -34.30 48.68
C ASP A 167 43.83 -35.44 48.96
N ALA A 168 44.52 -35.96 47.95
CA ALA A 168 45.55 -36.97 48.12
C ALA A 168 46.74 -36.44 48.94
N ARG A 169 47.19 -35.21 48.64
CA ARG A 169 48.22 -34.50 49.43
C ARG A 169 47.77 -34.33 50.88
N ARG A 170 46.55 -33.88 51.11
CA ARG A 170 45.96 -33.72 52.45
C ARG A 170 45.90 -35.05 53.21
N ARG A 171 45.42 -36.13 52.58
CA ARG A 171 45.38 -37.47 53.21
C ARG A 171 46.78 -38.00 53.52
N HIS A 172 47.76 -37.74 52.65
CA HIS A 172 49.15 -38.13 52.87
C HIS A 172 49.77 -37.37 54.06
N THR A 173 49.55 -36.07 54.17
CA THR A 173 50.02 -35.27 55.33
C THR A 173 49.30 -35.68 56.62
N GLU A 174 47.99 -35.90 56.59
CA GLU A 174 47.21 -36.42 57.73
C GLU A 174 47.71 -37.81 58.18
N ARG A 175 48.03 -38.71 57.23
CA ARG A 175 48.63 -40.02 57.53
C ARG A 175 50.02 -39.90 58.16
N ARG A 176 50.87 -38.98 57.67
CA ARG A 176 52.20 -38.73 58.23
C ARG A 176 52.11 -38.16 59.66
N ALA A 177 51.27 -37.15 59.88
CA ALA A 177 51.01 -36.57 61.19
C ALA A 177 50.37 -37.57 62.16
N GLY A 178 49.50 -38.47 61.68
CA GLY A 178 48.94 -39.58 62.47
C GLY A 178 49.97 -40.64 62.85
N LYS A 179 50.96 -40.92 61.97
CA LYS A 179 52.11 -41.78 62.29
C LYS A 179 53.04 -41.14 63.34
N GLU A 180 53.22 -39.82 63.25
CA GLU A 180 54.03 -39.03 64.19
C GLU A 180 53.37 -38.90 65.58
N ARG A 181 52.04 -38.73 65.65
CA ARG A 181 51.28 -38.81 66.92
C ARG A 181 51.28 -40.20 67.55
N ARG A 182 51.34 -41.26 66.75
CA ARG A 182 51.42 -42.66 67.22
C ARG A 182 52.79 -43.01 67.82
N TYR A 183 53.83 -42.19 67.60
CA TYR A 183 55.13 -42.32 68.27
C TYR A 183 55.22 -41.58 69.61
N VAL A 184 54.27 -40.70 69.96
CA VAL A 184 54.35 -39.82 71.16
C VAL A 184 53.30 -40.16 72.25
N SER A 185 52.43 -41.16 72.05
CA SER A 185 51.44 -41.56 73.06
C SER A 185 51.37 -43.08 73.28
N GLY A 186 52.20 -43.58 74.20
CA GLY A 186 52.00 -44.88 74.88
C GLY A 186 50.93 -44.78 75.98
N PRO A 187 50.28 -45.90 76.37
CA PRO A 187 49.03 -45.85 77.12
C PRO A 187 49.27 -45.83 78.64
N ILE A 188 48.53 -44.99 79.38
CA ILE A 188 48.29 -45.15 80.83
C ILE A 188 46.78 -45.16 81.03
N GLY A 189 46.32 -46.17 81.79
CA GLY A 189 44.91 -46.50 81.95
C GLY A 189 44.22 -45.91 83.17
N GLN A 190 42.95 -46.33 83.23
CA GLN A 190 42.06 -46.56 84.38
C GLN A 190 41.07 -45.47 84.87
N SER A 191 39.86 -46.02 85.05
CA SER A 191 38.74 -45.70 85.95
C SER A 191 37.75 -44.57 85.64
N ALA A 192 36.50 -45.01 85.48
CA ALA A 192 35.21 -44.30 85.44
C ALA A 192 34.83 -43.70 86.83
N PRO A 193 33.70 -42.96 87.06
CA PRO A 193 32.32 -43.37 86.68
C PRO A 193 31.25 -42.27 86.36
N ARG A 194 30.14 -42.76 85.73
CA ARG A 194 28.70 -42.41 85.80
C ARG A 194 28.17 -40.95 85.71
N ALA A 195 27.48 -40.66 84.58
CA ALA A 195 26.09 -40.18 84.32
C ALA A 195 25.34 -39.22 85.33
N PRO A 196 24.29 -38.43 84.95
CA PRO A 196 23.38 -38.58 83.79
C PRO A 196 22.73 -37.30 83.14
N HIS A 197 21.95 -37.54 82.06
CA HIS A 197 20.73 -36.83 81.60
C HIS A 197 20.70 -35.35 81.15
N ARG A 198 20.37 -35.12 79.86
CA ARG A 198 19.16 -34.43 79.30
C ARG A 198 19.41 -34.04 77.83
N ALA A 199 18.69 -34.62 76.87
CA ALA A 199 17.45 -34.11 76.26
C ALA A 199 17.66 -32.91 75.30
N SER A 200 17.41 -33.10 74.00
CA SER A 200 16.54 -32.20 73.19
C SER A 200 16.49 -32.59 71.70
N LYS A 201 15.28 -32.89 71.24
CA LYS A 201 14.80 -32.96 69.86
C LYS A 201 15.03 -31.66 69.05
N ARG A 202 15.11 -31.81 67.72
CA ARG A 202 14.48 -31.03 66.61
C ARG A 202 15.22 -31.44 65.32
N GLN A 203 14.69 -32.16 64.35
CA GLN A 203 13.50 -32.02 63.49
C GLN A 203 13.31 -30.66 62.81
N ALA A 204 13.02 -30.77 61.50
CA ALA A 204 12.39 -29.83 60.57
C ALA A 204 13.31 -28.76 59.95
N SER A 205 13.20 -28.35 58.67
CA SER A 205 12.66 -28.85 57.40
C SER A 205 12.67 -27.64 56.44
N VAL A 206 12.95 -27.88 55.16
CA VAL A 206 12.34 -27.25 53.96
C VAL A 206 12.02 -25.73 54.00
N THR A 207 12.52 -24.95 53.02
CA THR A 207 11.65 -24.05 52.24
C THR A 207 12.24 -23.52 50.93
N ARG A 208 11.52 -23.88 49.88
CA ARG A 208 11.30 -23.25 48.57
C ARG A 208 11.17 -21.72 48.63
N LYS A 209 11.72 -20.99 47.63
CA LYS A 209 11.17 -19.68 47.22
C LYS A 209 11.38 -19.41 45.72
N LYS A 210 10.27 -19.39 44.98
CA LYS A 210 10.06 -18.69 43.71
C LYS A 210 9.94 -17.18 43.98
N ARG A 211 10.32 -16.36 43.01
CA ARG A 211 9.66 -15.10 42.56
C ARG A 211 10.39 -14.64 41.29
N SER A 212 9.69 -14.63 40.15
CA SER A 212 8.88 -13.53 39.59
C SER A 212 9.76 -12.53 38.87
#